data_AF-A0A963PG57-F1
#
_entry.id   AF-A0A963PG57-F1
#
_cell.length_a   1.000
_cell.length_b   1.000
_cell.length_c   1.000
_cell.angle_alpha   90.00
_cell.angle_beta   90.00
_cell.angle_gamma   90.00
#
_symmetry.space_group_name_H-M   'P 1'
#
loop_
_entity.id
_entity.type
_entity.pdbx_description
1 polymer ?
#
loop_
_entity_poly.entity_id
_entity_poly.type
_entity_poly.pdbx_seq_one_letter_code
_entity_poly.pdbx_strand_id
1 'polypeptide(L)'
;SELYSAVEALPEVMDSMVVDLEYLGRESHMPLFVVLRPGLTLDAALTAKIAGAIRTALSPRFVPDEIHQVAEIPRTLSGKKQELPIKKLLLGQPLEKVINKEAMANPGCLDWYVAYARQRAGAALP
;
A
#
# COMPACT_ATOMS: atom_id res chain seq x y z
N SER A 1 -9.12 -6.07 -8.07
CA SER A 1 -9.80 -5.92 -6.77
C SER A 1 -10.74 -4.75 -6.88
N GLU A 2 -11.96 -4.85 -6.35
CA GLU A 2 -12.94 -3.76 -6.34
C GLU A 2 -12.41 -2.50 -5.64
N LEU A 3 -11.52 -2.65 -4.65
CA LEU A 3 -10.86 -1.52 -3.99
C LEU A 3 -9.95 -0.76 -4.95
N TYR A 4 -9.15 -1.46 -5.78
CA TYR A 4 -8.34 -0.82 -6.81
C TYR A 4 -9.20 -0.10 -7.83
N SER A 5 -10.30 -0.71 -8.26
CA SER A 5 -11.22 -0.06 -9.18
C SER A 5 -11.78 1.25 -8.59
N ALA A 6 -12.15 1.27 -7.31
CA ALA A 6 -12.68 2.46 -6.65
C ALA A 6 -11.63 3.58 -6.51
N VAL A 7 -10.39 3.22 -6.16
CA VAL A 7 -9.29 4.18 -5.95
C VAL A 7 -8.75 4.70 -7.28
N GLU A 8 -8.48 3.80 -8.23
CA GLU A 8 -7.87 4.12 -9.54
C GLU A 8 -8.89 4.74 -10.51
N ALA A 9 -10.18 4.77 -10.18
CA ALA A 9 -11.19 5.59 -10.88
C ALA A 9 -11.05 7.09 -10.58
N LEU A 10 -10.34 7.47 -9.50
CA LEU A 10 -10.07 8.87 -9.20
C LEU A 10 -8.99 9.39 -10.16
N PRO A 11 -9.23 10.52 -10.88
CA PRO A 11 -8.30 11.02 -11.87
C PRO A 11 -6.94 11.41 -11.29
N GLU A 12 -6.86 11.68 -9.98
CA GLU A 12 -5.61 11.99 -9.27
C GLU A 12 -4.68 10.79 -9.09
N VAL A 13 -5.21 9.56 -9.07
CA VAL A 13 -4.45 8.35 -8.75
C VAL A 13 -4.01 7.65 -10.03
N MET A 14 -2.71 7.34 -10.12
CA MET A 14 -2.11 6.59 -11.23
C MET A 14 -2.01 5.09 -10.96
N ASP A 15 -1.75 4.72 -9.71
CA ASP A 15 -1.60 3.33 -9.30
C ASP A 15 -1.90 3.20 -7.80
N SER A 16 -2.28 2.01 -7.36
CA SER A 16 -2.54 1.75 -5.96
C SER A 16 -2.22 0.32 -5.55
N MET A 17 -1.89 0.13 -4.26
CA MET A 17 -1.73 -1.19 -3.66
C MET A 17 -2.22 -1.14 -2.23
N VAL A 18 -3.07 -2.09 -1.85
CA VAL A 18 -3.56 -2.24 -0.49
C VAL A 18 -2.96 -3.52 0.08
N VAL A 19 -2.59 -3.49 1.35
CA VAL A 19 -2.13 -4.67 2.07
C VAL A 19 -3.00 -4.83 3.29
N ASP A 20 -3.58 -6.00 3.49
CA ASP A 20 -4.31 -6.34 4.71
C ASP A 20 -3.37 -7.08 5.67
N LEU A 21 -3.06 -6.48 6.82
CA LEU A 21 -2.25 -7.06 7.90
C LEU A 21 -3.12 -7.73 8.96
N GLU A 22 -4.06 -8.57 8.56
CA GLU A 22 -4.75 -9.45 9.48
C GLU A 22 -3.79 -10.40 10.22
N TYR A 23 -3.92 -10.45 11.55
CA TYR A 23 -3.24 -11.42 12.41
C TYR A 23 -4.24 -11.94 13.44
N LEU A 24 -4.27 -13.26 13.65
CA LEU A 24 -5.17 -13.86 14.64
C LEU A 24 -4.96 -13.23 16.02
N GLY A 25 -6.02 -12.64 16.57
CA GLY A 25 -6.02 -12.03 17.90
C GLY A 25 -5.42 -10.62 17.98
N ARG A 26 -5.16 -9.95 16.85
CA ARG A 26 -4.77 -8.53 16.81
C ARG A 26 -5.74 -7.73 15.94
N GLU A 27 -5.79 -6.43 16.19
CA GLU A 27 -6.53 -5.51 15.30
C GLU A 27 -5.92 -5.59 13.90
N SER A 28 -6.77 -5.78 12.89
CA SER A 28 -6.32 -5.74 11.50
C SER A 28 -5.86 -4.32 11.18
N HIS A 29 -4.84 -4.22 10.32
CA HIS A 29 -4.34 -2.95 9.85
C HIS A 29 -4.15 -3.01 8.34
N MET A 30 -4.79 -2.09 7.62
CA MET A 30 -4.90 -2.10 6.18
C MET A 30 -4.36 -0.79 5.58
N PRO A 31 -3.03 -0.69 5.34
CA PRO A 31 -2.46 0.46 4.66
C PRO A 31 -2.74 0.41 3.15
N LEU A 32 -3.11 1.57 2.61
CA LEU A 32 -3.22 1.82 1.17
C LEU A 32 -2.05 2.68 0.72
N PHE A 33 -1.33 2.24 -0.31
CA PHE A 33 -0.30 2.98 -1.00
C PHE A 33 -0.86 3.51 -2.32
N VAL A 34 -0.68 4.81 -2.59
CA VAL A 34 -1.14 5.45 -3.83
C VAL A 34 0.02 6.15 -4.53
N VAL A 35 0.08 6.00 -5.85
CA VAL A 35 0.92 6.82 -6.74
C VAL A 35 0.00 7.88 -7.32
N LEU A 36 0.30 9.15 -7.08
CA LEU A 36 -0.48 10.26 -7.62
C LEU A 36 0.09 10.75 -8.95
N ARG A 37 -0.74 11.48 -9.70
CA ARG A 37 -0.25 12.21 -10.89
C ARG A 37 0.84 13.23 -10.52
N PRO A 38 1.79 13.49 -11.42
CA PRO A 38 2.85 14.48 -11.19
C PRO A 38 2.28 15.84 -10.78
N GLY A 39 2.92 16.47 -9.78
CA GLY A 39 2.51 17.76 -9.24
C GLY A 39 1.42 17.70 -8.17
N LEU A 40 0.84 16.53 -7.91
CA LEU A 40 -0.10 16.32 -6.80
C LEU A 40 0.62 15.85 -5.54
N THR A 41 0.11 16.30 -4.40
CA THR A 41 0.51 15.83 -3.07
C THR A 41 -0.71 15.25 -2.37
N LEU A 42 -0.52 14.18 -1.62
CA LEU A 42 -1.54 13.60 -0.78
C LEU A 42 -1.76 14.49 0.44
N ASP A 43 -2.73 15.39 0.34
CA ASP A 43 -3.19 16.24 1.43
C ASP A 43 -4.45 15.66 2.11
N ALA A 44 -4.96 16.36 3.12
CA ALA A 44 -6.14 15.94 3.87
C ALA A 44 -7.39 15.85 2.99
N ALA A 45 -7.54 16.74 2.00
CA ALA A 45 -8.70 16.76 1.12
C ALA A 45 -8.70 15.56 0.18
N LEU A 46 -7.55 15.25 -0.43
CA LEU A 46 -7.40 14.09 -1.31
C LEU A 46 -7.49 12.78 -0.53
N THR A 47 -6.96 12.73 0.69
CA THR A 47 -7.11 11.58 1.59
C THR A 47 -8.58 11.30 1.89
N ALA A 48 -9.34 12.34 2.27
CA ALA A 48 -10.78 12.22 2.52
C ALA A 48 -11.56 11.81 1.26
N LYS A 49 -11.17 12.32 0.09
CA LYS A 49 -11.75 11.94 -1.21
C LYS A 49 -11.53 10.46 -1.52
N ILE A 50 -10.31 9.94 -1.35
CA ILE A 50 -9.98 8.53 -1.57
C ILE A 50 -10.79 7.65 -0.61
N ALA A 51 -10.79 7.96 0.69
CA ALA A 51 -11.55 7.21 1.69
C ALA A 51 -13.08 7.24 1.41
N GLY A 52 -13.60 8.38 0.95
CA GLY A 52 -14.99 8.55 0.54
C GLY A 52 -15.35 7.68 -0.67
N ALA A 53 -14.50 7.66 -1.70
CA ALA A 53 -14.71 6.83 -2.88
C ALA A 53 -14.78 5.34 -2.53
N ILE A 54 -13.84 4.85 -1.70
CA ILE A 54 -13.83 3.47 -1.23
C ILE A 54 -15.09 3.15 -0.42
N ARG A 55 -15.49 4.04 0.49
CA ARG A 55 -16.69 3.88 1.32
C ARG A 55 -17.97 3.77 0.48
N THR A 56 -18.09 4.62 -0.54
CA THR A 56 -19.27 4.67 -1.43
C THR A 56 -19.33 3.48 -2.38
N ALA A 57 -18.20 3.11 -3.00
CA ALA A 57 -18.17 2.01 -3.96
C ALA A 57 -18.27 0.63 -3.29
N LEU A 58 -17.72 0.49 -2.08
CA LEU A 58 -17.68 -0.75 -1.32
C LEU A 58 -18.51 -0.63 -0.05
N SER A 59 -17.85 -0.45 1.11
CA SER A 59 -18.48 -0.17 2.39
C SER A 59 -17.44 0.35 3.39
N PRO A 60 -17.85 0.91 4.54
CA PRO A 60 -16.93 1.44 5.55
C PRO A 60 -15.83 0.48 6.00
N ARG A 61 -16.07 -0.84 5.98
CA ARG A 61 -15.09 -1.86 6.40
C ARG A 61 -13.87 -1.96 5.47
N PHE A 62 -13.99 -1.45 4.24
CA PHE A 62 -12.90 -1.46 3.26
C PHE A 62 -12.08 -0.16 3.27
N VAL A 63 -12.44 0.81 4.11
CA VAL A 63 -11.68 2.05 4.23
C VAL A 63 -10.34 1.73 4.90
N PRO A 64 -9.20 2.09 4.29
CA PRO A 64 -7.87 1.87 4.85
C PRO A 64 -7.67 2.61 6.18
N ASP A 65 -6.89 2.03 7.08
CA ASP A 65 -6.47 2.68 8.33
C ASP A 65 -5.50 3.83 8.07
N GLU A 66 -4.65 3.67 7.04
CA GLU A 66 -3.67 4.65 6.61
C GLU A 66 -3.63 4.73 5.08
N ILE A 67 -3.40 5.93 4.55
CA ILE A 67 -3.16 6.16 3.12
C ILE A 67 -1.82 6.87 2.96
N HIS A 68 -0.94 6.27 2.18
CA HIS A 68 0.44 6.72 1.96
C HIS A 68 0.67 7.05 0.50
N GLN A 69 1.19 8.24 0.22
CA GLN A 69 1.72 8.55 -1.10
C GLN A 69 3.09 7.91 -1.26
N VAL A 70 3.26 7.14 -2.33
CA VAL A 70 4.53 6.51 -2.72
C VAL A 70 4.92 6.91 -4.13
N ALA A 71 6.22 6.85 -4.42
CA ALA A 71 6.71 7.12 -5.77
C ALA A 71 6.25 6.03 -6.77
N GLU A 72 6.26 4.77 -6.35
CA GLU A 72 5.94 3.63 -7.20
C GLU A 72 5.36 2.46 -6.39
N ILE A 73 4.50 1.65 -7.03
CA ILE A 73 4.09 0.35 -6.50
C ILE A 73 5.09 -0.74 -6.92
N PRO A 74 5.58 -1.59 -6.00
CA PRO A 74 6.53 -2.65 -6.32
C PRO A 74 5.91 -3.67 -7.29
N ARG A 75 6.58 -3.90 -8.42
CA ARG A 75 6.08 -4.78 -9.49
C ARG A 75 7.13 -5.79 -9.96
N THR A 76 6.65 -6.96 -10.38
CA THR A 76 7.47 -7.94 -11.12
C THR A 76 7.82 -7.41 -12.52
N LEU A 77 8.77 -8.05 -13.21
CA LEU A 77 9.05 -7.79 -14.63
C LEU A 77 7.81 -7.98 -15.54
N SER A 78 6.88 -8.86 -15.14
CA SER A 78 5.59 -9.04 -15.83
C SER A 78 4.53 -8.00 -15.48
N GLY A 79 4.88 -7.01 -14.66
CA GLY A 79 3.98 -5.93 -14.24
C GLY A 79 3.01 -6.31 -13.12
N LYS A 80 3.10 -7.49 -12.50
CA LYS A 80 2.22 -7.86 -11.38
C LYS A 80 2.63 -7.12 -10.11
N LYS A 81 1.64 -6.62 -9.35
CA LYS A 81 1.84 -6.00 -8.02
C LYS A 81 2.39 -7.03 -7.03
N GLN A 82 3.35 -6.62 -6.19
CA GLN A 82 3.98 -7.48 -5.18
C GLN A 82 3.25 -7.42 -3.83
N GLU A 83 1.92 -7.59 -3.81
CA GLU A 83 1.10 -7.47 -2.59
C GLU A 83 1.56 -8.44 -1.49
N LEU A 84 1.70 -9.72 -1.82
CA LEU A 84 2.04 -10.76 -0.85
C LEU A 84 3.47 -10.60 -0.29
N PRO A 85 4.51 -10.35 -1.10
CA PRO A 85 5.84 -10.03 -0.57
C PRO A 85 5.87 -8.82 0.35
N ILE A 86 5.16 -7.74 -0.01
CA ILE A 86 5.09 -6.54 0.83
C ILE A 86 4.32 -6.85 2.11
N LYS A 87 3.22 -7.60 2.07
CA LYS A 87 2.53 -8.10 3.28
C LYS A 87 3.49 -8.83 4.22
N LYS A 88 4.27 -9.77 3.70
CA LYS A 88 5.23 -10.53 4.52
C LYS A 88 6.33 -9.64 5.11
N LEU A 89 6.82 -8.67 4.35
CA LEU A 89 7.77 -7.67 4.84
C LEU A 89 7.18 -6.85 6.00
N LEU A 90 5.95 -6.35 5.86
CA LEU A 90 5.26 -5.59 6.91
C LEU A 90 4.93 -6.42 8.15
N LEU A 91 4.82 -7.75 8.00
CA LEU A 91 4.70 -8.71 9.10
C LEU A 91 6.07 -9.10 9.71
N GLY A 92 7.16 -8.44 9.31
CA GLY A 92 8.49 -8.60 9.90
C GLY A 92 9.37 -9.66 9.25
N GLN A 93 8.98 -10.25 8.11
CA GLN A 93 9.87 -11.14 7.38
C GLN A 93 11.00 -10.33 6.71
N PRO A 94 12.25 -10.82 6.73
CA PRO A 94 13.36 -10.16 6.06
C PRO A 94 13.13 -10.01 4.56
N LEU A 95 13.50 -8.84 4.00
CA LEU A 95 13.26 -8.48 2.60
C LEU A 95 13.78 -9.55 1.62
N GLU A 96 14.98 -10.04 1.86
CA GLU A 96 15.68 -11.03 1.04
C GLU A 96 14.99 -12.39 1.02
N LYS A 97 14.10 -12.68 1.98
CA LYS A 97 13.31 -13.92 2.01
C LYS A 97 12.00 -13.80 1.23
N VAL A 98 11.54 -12.59 0.96
CA VAL A 98 10.20 -12.34 0.40
C VAL A 98 10.24 -11.73 -0.98
N ILE A 99 11.33 -11.05 -1.36
CA ILE A 99 11.49 -10.38 -2.65
C ILE A 99 12.77 -10.82 -3.34
N ASN A 100 12.64 -11.26 -4.59
CA ASN A 100 13.75 -11.35 -5.53
C ASN A 100 13.84 -10.04 -6.33
N LYS A 101 14.86 -9.22 -6.04
CA LYS A 101 15.08 -7.92 -6.70
C LYS A 101 15.35 -8.05 -8.21
N GLU A 102 15.98 -9.14 -8.64
CA GLU A 102 16.28 -9.39 -10.07
C GLU A 102 15.02 -9.67 -10.88
N ALA A 103 13.95 -10.12 -10.22
CA ALA A 103 12.65 -10.39 -10.83
C ALA A 103 11.70 -9.18 -10.81
N MET A 104 12.18 -8.00 -10.41
CA MET A 104 11.39 -6.78 -10.31
C MET A 104 11.63 -5.82 -11.47
N ALA A 105 10.56 -5.12 -11.87
CA ALA A 105 10.66 -4.02 -12.84
C ALA A 105 11.23 -2.74 -12.20
N ASN A 106 10.99 -2.54 -10.91
CA ASN A 106 11.32 -1.31 -10.19
C ASN A 106 11.85 -1.57 -8.77
N PRO A 107 12.97 -2.32 -8.62
CA PRO A 107 13.50 -2.66 -7.30
C PRO A 107 13.93 -1.43 -6.46
N GLY A 108 14.11 -0.26 -7.08
CA GLY A 108 14.47 0.99 -6.38
C GLY A 108 13.40 1.52 -5.43
N CYS A 109 12.12 1.13 -5.60
CA CYS A 109 11.05 1.57 -4.71
C CYS A 109 11.09 0.89 -3.32
N LEU A 110 11.84 -0.21 -3.17
CA LEU A 110 11.80 -1.06 -1.97
C LEU A 110 12.27 -0.36 -0.70
N ASP A 111 13.19 0.61 -0.80
CA ASP A 111 13.74 1.29 0.38
C ASP A 111 12.65 2.02 1.17
N TRP A 112 11.67 2.60 0.47
CA TRP A 112 10.51 3.24 1.10
C TRP A 112 9.68 2.22 1.90
N TYR A 113 9.40 1.06 1.31
CA TYR A 113 8.62 0.00 1.97
C TYR A 113 9.36 -0.64 3.15
N VAL A 114 10.69 -0.75 3.08
CA VAL A 114 11.52 -1.22 4.19
C VAL A 114 11.52 -0.20 5.34
N ALA A 115 11.64 1.10 5.04
CA ALA A 115 11.56 2.15 6.04
C ALA A 115 10.19 2.16 6.73
N TYR A 116 9.11 2.06 5.96
CA TYR A 116 7.75 1.95 6.48
C TYR A 116 7.56 0.71 7.37
N ALA A 117 8.08 -0.45 6.96
CA ALA A 117 8.04 -1.68 7.76
C ALA A 117 8.74 -1.50 9.13
N ARG A 118 9.91 -0.84 9.14
CA ARG A 118 10.67 -0.56 10.38
C ARG A 118 9.93 0.41 11.30
N GLN A 119 9.35 1.47 10.75
CA GLN A 119 8.55 2.43 11.54
C GLN A 119 7.36 1.73 12.20
N ARG A 120 6.64 0.89 11.47
CA ARG A 120 5.53 0.10 12.01
C ARG A 120 5.96 -0.88 13.09
N ALA A 121 7.08 -1.57 12.90
CA ALA A 121 7.61 -2.49 13.92
C ALA A 121 7.96 -1.76 15.22
N GLY A 122 8.48 -0.53 15.14
CA GLY A 122 8.74 0.32 16.30
C GLY A 122 7.48 0.83 17.00
N ALA A 123 6.42 1.13 16.24
CA ALA A 123 5.12 1.56 16.80
C ALA A 123 4.28 0.41 17.39
N ALA A 124 4.56 -0.84 16.98
CA ALA A 124 3.86 -2.04 17.44
C ALA A 124 4.48 -2.70 18.68
N LEU A 125 5.57 -2.14 19.22
CA LEU A 125 6.16 -2.56 20.49
C LEU A 125 5.49 -1.78 21.64
N PRO A 126 5.01 -2.45 22.71
CA PRO A 126 4.47 -1.78 23.89
C PRO A 126 5.55 -1.01 24.65
#